data_AF-A0A8G1RX78-F1
#
_entry.id   AF-A0A8G1RX78-F1
#
_cell.length_a   1.000
_cell.length_b   1.000
_cell.length_c   1.000
_cell.angle_alpha   90.00
_cell.angle_beta   90.00
_cell.angle_gamma   90.00
#
_symmetry.space_group_name_H-M   'P 1'
#
loop_
_entity.id
_entity.type
_entity.pdbx_description
1 polymer ?
#
loop_
_entity_poly.entity_id
_entity_poly.type
_entity_poly.pdbx_seq_one_letter_code
_entity_poly.pdbx_strand_id
1 'polypeptide(L)'
;MTSIPLVVPRCTPRLICSTSPHRVAVARGPRLPASGKYIPRPFTCSHDYTPQTTWRASSNVPRPQQAAATQTMSSSAFKQRPSPAVPRPSSSVILVSPRNEILLLHRVKTSNSFASAHVFPGGNLSAQDGQCPPAEDLKRHDDGPWYRNAAIRELFEESGILLAKDKVSGKMLAVPEEQRESGRRAIHQNQTTFLEWLKQQSPNAVPDTDGLIPFTRWITPTTNSRRYTTQMYLYFLPLPAEAEKPVLDEIPSEGQREEIQVPTSDGGVEVTEARFLPASEWLQMAQRGDIILFPPQFLLLHLVAGFLDMEPRVAASLQELHRRRAKLTEFVSTGQPPWSEKCISPKMLRMSSDGRTVLALDQPGPELRGTDKQGETERVVLVKFKRGEARELEVRWKQDAFEAEAKSNL
;
A
#
# COMPACT_ATOMS: atom_id res chain seq x y z
N MET A 1 7.23 9.92 65.15
CA MET A 1 8.46 9.14 64.91
C MET A 1 9.30 9.88 63.90
N THR A 2 10.58 9.99 64.21
CA THR A 2 11.59 10.95 63.73
C THR A 2 11.92 10.87 62.24
N SER A 3 11.99 12.06 61.63
CA SER A 3 12.37 12.34 60.24
C SER A 3 13.88 12.19 60.02
N ILE A 4 14.28 11.53 58.93
CA ILE A 4 15.66 11.54 58.39
C ILE A 4 15.56 11.85 56.89
N PRO A 5 16.31 12.86 56.36
CA PRO A 5 16.20 13.27 54.96
C PRO A 5 17.17 12.47 54.06
N LEU A 6 16.70 12.07 52.87
CA LEU A 6 17.53 11.48 51.82
C LEU A 6 18.07 12.58 50.89
N VAL A 7 19.39 12.62 50.77
CA VAL A 7 20.19 13.54 49.95
C VAL A 7 20.20 13.07 48.49
N VAL A 8 19.97 14.01 47.57
CA VAL A 8 20.00 13.82 46.11
C VAL A 8 21.37 14.26 45.57
N PRO A 9 22.10 13.45 44.78
CA PRO A 9 23.24 13.95 44.02
C PRO A 9 22.80 14.44 42.64
N ARG A 10 23.06 15.72 42.34
CA ARG A 10 22.99 16.31 40.99
C ARG A 10 24.29 16.04 40.24
N CYS A 11 24.22 15.34 39.10
CA CYS A 11 25.32 15.25 38.14
C CYS A 11 25.19 16.38 37.10
N THR A 12 26.18 17.28 37.09
CA THR A 12 26.42 18.27 36.02
C THR A 12 27.47 17.74 35.05
N PRO A 13 27.25 17.75 33.72
CA PRO A 13 28.30 17.44 32.77
C PRO A 13 29.17 18.67 32.47
N ARG A 14 30.48 18.53 32.62
CA ARG A 14 31.51 19.49 32.19
C ARG A 14 31.69 19.42 30.68
N LEU A 15 31.62 20.57 30.01
CA LEU A 15 32.14 20.75 28.65
C LEU A 15 33.67 20.64 28.68
N ILE A 16 34.22 19.82 27.77
CA ILE A 16 35.63 19.84 27.41
C ILE A 16 35.72 20.32 25.97
N CYS A 17 36.30 21.50 25.82
CA CYS A 17 36.68 22.10 24.54
C CYS A 17 38.07 21.58 24.18
N SER A 18 38.23 21.00 22.99
CA SER A 18 39.53 20.65 22.40
C SER A 18 39.61 21.28 21.02
N THR A 19 40.47 22.29 20.90
CA THR A 19 40.88 22.94 19.67
C THR A 19 42.27 22.42 19.28
N SER A 20 42.44 21.96 18.03
CA SER A 20 43.56 22.37 17.17
C SER A 20 43.47 21.80 15.76
N PRO A 21 44.12 22.43 14.76
CA PRO A 21 43.73 22.39 13.36
C PRO A 21 44.70 21.58 12.49
N HIS A 22 44.19 20.95 11.43
CA HIS A 22 45.01 20.56 10.28
C HIS A 22 44.45 21.11 8.97
N ARG A 23 45.25 22.00 8.40
CA ARG A 23 45.24 22.48 7.01
C ARG A 23 45.86 21.41 6.10
N VAL A 24 45.62 21.57 4.78
CA VAL A 24 46.32 21.06 3.56
C VAL A 24 45.32 20.30 2.67
N ALA A 25 45.21 20.49 1.36
CA ALA A 25 45.60 21.53 0.42
C ALA A 25 44.79 21.30 -0.87
N VAL A 26 44.52 22.37 -1.60
CA VAL A 26 43.90 22.35 -2.94
C VAL A 26 44.99 22.07 -3.97
N ALA A 27 44.79 21.11 -4.87
CA ALA A 27 45.64 20.90 -6.04
C ALA A 27 44.82 20.83 -7.34
N ARG A 28 45.22 21.65 -8.31
CA ARG A 28 44.71 21.75 -9.68
C ARG A 28 45.58 20.93 -10.64
N GLY A 29 44.95 20.22 -11.58
CA GLY A 29 45.45 19.87 -12.95
C GLY A 29 46.61 18.85 -13.04
N PRO A 30 46.71 18.06 -14.13
CA PRO A 30 46.82 18.60 -15.49
C PRO A 30 45.96 17.88 -16.57
N ARG A 31 46.18 18.31 -17.82
CA ARG A 31 45.37 18.17 -19.04
C ARG A 31 46.00 17.17 -20.05
N LEU A 32 45.13 16.59 -20.92
CA LEU A 32 45.32 16.05 -22.31
C LEU A 32 45.78 14.58 -22.51
N PRO A 33 45.53 13.92 -23.69
CA PRO A 33 44.66 14.27 -24.84
C PRO A 33 43.74 13.13 -25.40
N ALA A 34 42.79 13.58 -26.23
CA ALA A 34 41.98 12.98 -27.32
C ALA A 34 42.07 11.48 -27.72
N SER A 35 40.90 10.84 -27.94
CA SER A 35 40.33 10.58 -29.28
C SER A 35 39.14 9.61 -29.20
N GLY A 36 38.06 9.89 -29.95
CA GLY A 36 36.88 9.01 -30.01
C GLY A 36 35.73 9.67 -30.78
N LYS A 37 35.75 9.51 -32.11
CA LYS A 37 34.78 10.08 -33.05
C LYS A 37 33.38 9.47 -32.83
N TYR A 38 32.39 10.31 -32.57
CA TYR A 38 30.97 9.95 -32.58
C TYR A 38 30.36 10.37 -33.93
N ILE A 39 29.79 9.41 -34.66
CA ILE A 39 29.12 9.60 -35.96
C ILE A 39 27.61 9.56 -35.71
N PRO A 40 26.83 10.61 -36.05
CA PRO A 40 25.38 10.55 -35.98
C PRO A 40 24.80 9.89 -37.25
N ARG A 41 23.88 8.94 -37.07
CA ARG A 41 23.08 8.34 -38.14
C ARG A 41 21.91 9.27 -38.51
N PRO A 42 21.63 9.54 -39.80
CA PRO A 42 20.43 10.26 -40.22
C PRO A 42 19.23 9.31 -40.36
N PHE A 43 18.07 9.79 -39.89
CA PHE A 43 16.76 9.22 -40.21
C PHE A 43 16.36 9.64 -41.62
N THR A 44 16.07 8.68 -42.49
CA THR A 44 15.56 8.89 -43.84
C THR A 44 14.03 8.93 -43.82
N CYS A 45 13.47 10.01 -44.35
CA CYS A 45 12.08 10.15 -44.76
C CYS A 45 11.99 9.74 -46.24
N SER A 46 11.09 8.81 -46.58
CA SER A 46 10.77 8.46 -47.97
C SER A 46 9.32 8.85 -48.25
N HIS A 47 9.16 9.93 -49.00
CA HIS A 47 7.99 10.17 -49.84
C HIS A 47 8.19 9.37 -51.13
N ASP A 48 7.23 8.52 -51.47
CA ASP A 48 7.07 8.03 -52.84
C ASP A 48 5.90 8.77 -53.49
N TYR A 49 6.24 9.44 -54.58
CA TYR A 49 5.35 10.10 -55.52
C TYR A 49 5.47 9.36 -56.85
N THR A 50 4.42 9.46 -57.67
CA THR A 50 4.34 9.37 -59.16
C THR A 50 3.22 8.42 -59.64
N PRO A 51 2.70 8.58 -60.87
CA PRO A 51 1.77 9.66 -61.27
C PRO A 51 0.61 9.11 -62.16
N GLN A 52 -0.08 10.02 -62.87
CA GLN A 52 -0.87 9.85 -64.11
C GLN A 52 -2.40 10.10 -63.98
N THR A 53 -2.86 11.28 -64.44
CA THR A 53 -3.56 11.58 -65.74
C THR A 53 -4.93 10.90 -65.87
N THR A 54 -6.03 11.49 -66.30
CA THR A 54 -6.46 12.69 -67.05
C THR A 54 -7.99 12.79 -66.77
N TRP A 55 -8.70 13.92 -66.78
CA TRP A 55 -9.28 14.58 -67.95
C TRP A 55 -10.18 15.73 -67.44
N ARG A 56 -10.10 16.91 -68.05
CA ARG A 56 -11.12 17.96 -67.90
C ARG A 56 -12.27 17.66 -68.87
N ALA A 57 -13.49 17.75 -68.37
CA ALA A 57 -14.65 18.11 -69.19
C ALA A 57 -15.50 19.11 -68.38
N SER A 58 -15.54 20.34 -68.89
CA SER A 58 -16.49 21.36 -68.46
C SER A 58 -17.83 21.11 -69.13
N SER A 59 -18.90 21.13 -68.35
CA SER A 59 -20.25 21.35 -68.86
C SER A 59 -21.09 22.09 -67.81
N ASN A 60 -21.41 23.35 -68.12
CA ASN A 60 -22.46 24.15 -67.50
C ASN A 60 -23.83 23.52 -67.81
N VAL A 61 -24.71 23.27 -66.81
CA VAL A 61 -26.14 23.65 -66.79
C VAL A 61 -26.69 23.50 -65.33
N PRO A 62 -27.92 23.94 -64.97
CA PRO A 62 -28.20 25.01 -64.02
C PRO A 62 -28.71 24.53 -62.64
N ARG A 63 -28.77 25.44 -61.67
CA ARG A 63 -29.44 25.22 -60.36
C ARG A 63 -30.92 24.86 -60.52
N PRO A 64 -31.39 23.84 -59.79
CA PRO A 64 -32.77 23.77 -59.33
C PRO A 64 -32.85 23.96 -57.81
N GLN A 65 -33.67 24.95 -57.46
CA GLN A 65 -34.64 25.03 -56.36
C GLN A 65 -34.50 24.08 -55.14
N GLN A 66 -34.51 24.76 -53.98
CA GLN A 66 -34.91 24.33 -52.64
C GLN A 66 -35.49 22.90 -52.53
N ALA A 67 -34.67 22.00 -51.97
CA ALA A 67 -35.16 20.78 -51.34
C ALA A 67 -35.24 21.00 -49.82
N ALA A 68 -36.36 20.53 -49.26
CA ALA A 68 -36.76 20.65 -47.88
C ALA A 68 -35.67 20.22 -46.89
N ALA A 69 -35.63 20.91 -45.74
CA ALA A 69 -34.83 20.53 -44.60
C ALA A 69 -35.26 19.14 -44.09
N THR A 70 -34.53 18.11 -44.51
CA THR A 70 -34.55 16.82 -43.83
C THR A 70 -33.94 17.04 -42.45
N GLN A 71 -34.78 17.10 -41.42
CA GLN A 71 -34.33 16.97 -40.04
C GLN A 71 -33.57 15.65 -39.95
N THR A 72 -32.24 15.73 -40.02
CA THR A 72 -31.37 14.64 -39.62
C THR A 72 -31.58 14.57 -38.12
N MET A 73 -32.43 13.64 -37.69
CA MET A 73 -32.46 13.18 -36.31
C MET A 73 -31.03 12.76 -35.99
N SER A 74 -30.28 13.64 -35.33
CA SER A 74 -29.00 13.29 -34.75
C SER A 74 -29.32 12.19 -33.76
N SER A 75 -29.08 10.94 -34.14
CA SER A 75 -29.01 9.86 -33.18
C SER A 75 -27.94 10.30 -32.20
N SER A 76 -28.38 10.70 -31.00
CA SER A 76 -27.46 10.90 -29.90
C SER A 76 -26.79 9.56 -29.71
N ALA A 77 -25.58 9.41 -30.25
CA ALA A 77 -24.76 8.25 -29.99
C ALA A 77 -24.70 8.16 -28.48
N PHE A 78 -25.38 7.17 -27.91
CA PHE A 78 -25.19 6.78 -26.52
C PHE A 78 -23.70 6.48 -26.44
N LYS A 79 -22.90 7.44 -25.94
CA LYS A 79 -21.51 7.21 -25.61
C LYS A 79 -21.54 6.11 -24.58
N GLN A 80 -21.29 4.87 -25.01
CA GLN A 80 -21.14 3.76 -24.10
C GLN A 80 -20.07 4.17 -23.09
N ARG A 81 -20.42 4.11 -21.81
CA ARG A 81 -19.43 4.38 -20.77
C ARG A 81 -18.28 3.39 -20.98
N PRO A 82 -17.02 3.85 -20.97
CA PRO A 82 -15.89 2.97 -21.13
C PRO A 82 -15.97 1.87 -20.06
N SER A 83 -15.61 0.64 -20.44
CA SER A 83 -15.54 -0.47 -19.51
C SER A 83 -14.57 -0.13 -18.36
N PRO A 84 -14.87 -0.56 -17.11
CA PRO A 84 -13.97 -0.32 -15.99
C PRO A 84 -12.58 -0.88 -16.27
N ALA A 85 -11.54 -0.18 -15.79
CA ALA A 85 -10.16 -0.66 -15.90
C ALA A 85 -9.99 -2.01 -15.19
N VAL A 86 -9.21 -2.92 -15.76
CA VAL A 86 -8.90 -4.22 -15.12
C VAL A 86 -8.07 -3.97 -13.86
N PRO A 87 -8.46 -4.52 -12.70
CA PRO A 87 -7.68 -4.35 -11.48
C PRO A 87 -6.33 -5.09 -11.59
N ARG A 88 -5.26 -4.39 -11.21
CA ARG A 88 -3.91 -4.98 -11.12
C ARG A 88 -3.77 -5.81 -9.83
N PRO A 89 -3.11 -6.96 -9.86
CA PRO A 89 -2.93 -7.78 -8.67
C PRO A 89 -1.89 -7.12 -7.77
N SER A 90 -2.20 -7.05 -6.48
CA SER A 90 -1.33 -6.48 -5.45
C SER A 90 -1.47 -7.24 -4.13
N SER A 91 -0.51 -7.02 -3.23
CA SER A 91 -0.53 -7.55 -1.86
C SER A 91 -0.22 -6.46 -0.86
N SER A 92 -0.71 -6.60 0.37
CA SER A 92 -0.37 -5.69 1.46
C SER A 92 -0.40 -6.41 2.81
N VAL A 93 0.45 -5.97 3.75
CA VAL A 93 0.66 -6.63 5.04
C VAL A 93 0.33 -5.68 6.18
N ILE A 94 -0.60 -6.10 7.04
CA ILE A 94 -0.81 -5.52 8.36
C ILE A 94 0.21 -6.16 9.28
N LEU A 95 1.37 -5.51 9.41
CA LEU A 95 2.45 -5.99 10.25
C LEU A 95 2.23 -5.56 11.70
N VAL A 96 2.15 -6.53 12.60
CA VAL A 96 1.89 -6.34 14.03
C VAL A 96 3.17 -6.48 14.83
N SER A 97 3.55 -5.44 15.56
CA SER A 97 4.75 -5.42 16.40
C SER A 97 4.62 -6.36 17.61
N PRO A 98 5.74 -6.70 18.28
CA PRO A 98 5.74 -7.43 19.55
C PRO A 98 4.90 -6.76 20.67
N ARG A 99 4.57 -5.47 20.53
CA ARG A 99 3.70 -4.70 21.45
C ARG A 99 2.27 -4.56 20.94
N ASN A 100 1.88 -5.29 19.89
CA ASN A 100 0.58 -5.21 19.23
C ASN A 100 0.28 -3.86 18.54
N GLU A 101 1.33 -3.14 18.14
CA GLU A 101 1.23 -1.92 17.33
C GLU A 101 1.23 -2.27 15.84
N ILE A 102 0.74 -1.37 15.00
CA ILE A 102 0.64 -1.58 13.55
C ILE A 102 1.59 -0.66 12.81
N LEU A 103 2.35 -1.24 11.88
CA LEU A 103 3.18 -0.48 10.95
C LEU A 103 2.30 0.22 9.92
N LEU A 104 2.44 1.55 9.82
CA LEU A 104 2.04 2.28 8.63
C LEU A 104 3.24 3.01 8.03
N LEU A 105 3.19 3.13 6.71
CA LEU A 105 4.11 3.88 5.89
C LEU A 105 3.44 5.16 5.41
N HIS A 106 4.19 6.25 5.41
CA HIS A 106 3.75 7.54 4.89
C HIS A 106 4.76 8.04 3.86
N ARG A 107 4.34 8.07 2.60
CA ARG A 107 5.18 8.62 1.52
C ARG A 107 5.28 10.13 1.67
N VAL A 108 6.42 10.62 2.11
CA VAL A 108 6.73 12.05 2.23
C VAL A 108 7.08 12.56 0.83
N LYS A 109 6.14 13.35 0.29
CA LYS A 109 6.09 13.77 -1.11
C LYS A 109 7.24 14.71 -1.46
N THR A 110 8.03 14.37 -2.49
CA THR A 110 8.84 15.35 -3.24
C THR A 110 8.30 15.63 -4.66
N SER A 111 7.18 15.01 -5.11
CA SER A 111 6.64 15.26 -6.47
C SER A 111 5.09 15.24 -6.59
N ASN A 112 4.59 15.99 -7.58
CA ASN A 112 3.22 16.54 -7.71
C ASN A 112 2.07 15.56 -8.07
N SER A 113 1.91 14.43 -7.40
CA SER A 113 0.70 13.59 -7.58
C SER A 113 0.29 12.93 -6.26
N PHE A 114 -0.93 13.24 -5.78
CA PHE A 114 -1.60 12.70 -4.57
C PHE A 114 -0.74 11.84 -3.63
N ALA A 115 -0.10 12.46 -2.66
CA ALA A 115 0.69 11.83 -1.62
C ALA A 115 0.40 12.57 -0.32
N SER A 116 0.79 11.91 0.79
CA SER A 116 0.41 12.16 2.19
C SER A 116 -0.59 11.16 2.81
N ALA A 117 -0.91 10.06 2.12
CA ALA A 117 -1.67 8.96 2.73
C ALA A 117 -0.78 8.03 3.53
N HIS A 118 -1.31 7.55 4.67
CA HIS A 118 -0.71 6.49 5.45
C HIS A 118 -1.29 5.15 4.97
N VAL A 119 -0.42 4.19 4.72
CA VAL A 119 -0.78 2.89 4.14
C VAL A 119 -0.06 1.75 4.85
N PHE A 120 -0.65 0.57 4.83
CA PHE A 120 0.10 -0.65 5.11
C PHE A 120 1.15 -0.85 4.01
N PRO A 121 2.32 -1.42 4.33
CA PRO A 121 3.30 -1.83 3.33
C PRO A 121 2.66 -2.74 2.28
N GLY A 122 2.99 -2.54 1.01
CA GLY A 122 2.45 -3.36 -0.07
C GLY A 122 2.47 -2.70 -1.44
N GLY A 123 2.35 -3.53 -2.46
CA GLY A 123 2.45 -3.07 -3.84
C GLY A 123 2.00 -4.12 -4.85
N ASN A 124 2.30 -3.86 -6.11
CA ASN A 124 1.90 -4.74 -7.21
C ASN A 124 2.75 -6.00 -7.22
N LEU A 125 2.19 -7.08 -7.75
CA LEU A 125 2.99 -8.25 -8.06
C LEU A 125 4.01 -7.91 -9.16
N SER A 126 5.20 -8.44 -9.00
CA SER A 126 6.27 -8.50 -9.98
C SER A 126 6.39 -9.92 -10.56
N ALA A 127 7.04 -10.06 -11.71
CA ALA A 127 7.29 -11.37 -12.32
C ALA A 127 8.10 -12.31 -11.39
N GLN A 128 8.93 -11.75 -10.50
CA GLN A 128 9.71 -12.52 -9.52
C GLN A 128 8.86 -13.16 -8.41
N ASP A 129 7.64 -12.68 -8.19
CA ASP A 129 6.78 -13.19 -7.11
C ASP A 129 6.12 -14.53 -7.49
N GLY A 130 6.07 -14.84 -8.79
CA GLY A 130 5.46 -16.04 -9.35
C GLY A 130 4.37 -15.72 -10.37
N GLN A 131 3.87 -16.76 -11.04
CA GLN A 131 2.87 -16.61 -12.10
C GLN A 131 1.47 -16.46 -11.50
N CYS A 132 0.99 -15.22 -11.40
CA CYS A 132 -0.41 -14.93 -11.10
C CYS A 132 -1.31 -15.34 -12.28
N PRO A 133 -2.50 -15.94 -12.03
CA PRO A 133 -3.49 -16.20 -13.07
C PRO A 133 -3.87 -14.94 -13.86
N PRO A 134 -4.24 -15.09 -15.15
CA PRO A 134 -4.60 -13.96 -16.00
C PRO A 134 -5.94 -13.33 -15.57
N ALA A 135 -6.28 -12.18 -16.15
CA ALA A 135 -7.38 -11.33 -15.67
C ALA A 135 -8.77 -11.99 -15.72
N GLU A 136 -8.96 -12.87 -16.69
CA GLU A 136 -10.16 -13.63 -16.97
C GLU A 136 -10.33 -14.87 -16.08
N ASP A 137 -9.28 -15.30 -15.40
CA ASP A 137 -9.34 -16.43 -14.47
C ASP A 137 -9.76 -15.96 -13.07
N LEU A 138 -10.89 -16.46 -12.58
CA LEU A 138 -11.41 -16.14 -11.25
C LEU A 138 -10.41 -16.49 -10.13
N LYS A 139 -9.54 -17.49 -10.34
CA LYS A 139 -8.47 -17.88 -9.40
C LYS A 139 -7.46 -16.77 -9.16
N ARG A 140 -7.42 -15.75 -10.03
CA ARG A 140 -6.65 -14.52 -9.79
C ARG A 140 -7.03 -13.84 -8.47
N HIS A 141 -8.26 -14.05 -8.00
CA HIS A 141 -8.78 -13.48 -6.76
C HIS A 141 -8.67 -14.42 -5.56
N ASP A 142 -8.04 -15.58 -5.70
CA ASP A 142 -7.74 -16.46 -4.59
C ASP A 142 -6.36 -16.13 -3.98
N ASP A 143 -6.16 -16.52 -2.73
CA ASP A 143 -4.84 -16.51 -2.11
C ASP A 143 -3.91 -17.49 -2.85
N GLY A 144 -2.64 -17.14 -2.97
CA GLY A 144 -1.67 -17.93 -3.72
C GLY A 144 -0.23 -17.53 -3.44
N PRO A 145 0.75 -18.38 -3.83
CA PRO A 145 2.16 -18.14 -3.55
C PRO A 145 2.66 -16.81 -4.12
N TRP A 146 2.13 -16.38 -5.27
CA TRP A 146 2.49 -15.10 -5.88
C TRP A 146 2.06 -13.89 -5.04
N TYR A 147 0.90 -13.94 -4.38
CA TYR A 147 0.48 -12.86 -3.48
C TYR A 147 1.32 -12.87 -2.19
N ARG A 148 1.63 -14.06 -1.66
CA ARG A 148 2.44 -14.21 -0.43
C ARG A 148 3.88 -13.74 -0.62
N ASN A 149 4.50 -14.10 -1.75
CA ASN A 149 5.85 -13.63 -2.10
C ASN A 149 5.88 -12.11 -2.28
N ALA A 150 4.92 -11.56 -3.03
CA ALA A 150 4.80 -10.12 -3.23
C ALA A 150 4.63 -9.37 -1.90
N ALA A 151 3.82 -9.92 -0.98
CA ALA A 151 3.58 -9.32 0.32
C ALA A 151 4.87 -9.13 1.13
N ILE A 152 5.74 -10.16 1.18
CA ILE A 152 7.01 -10.12 1.89
C ILE A 152 8.03 -9.24 1.17
N ARG A 153 8.13 -9.35 -0.16
CA ARG A 153 9.04 -8.53 -0.95
C ARG A 153 8.73 -7.05 -0.80
N GLU A 154 7.46 -6.65 -1.00
CA GLU A 154 7.04 -5.25 -0.89
C GLU A 154 7.25 -4.71 0.53
N LEU A 155 6.96 -5.52 1.56
CA LEU A 155 7.26 -5.13 2.93
C LEU A 155 8.77 -4.83 3.12
N PHE A 156 9.64 -5.68 2.61
CA PHE A 156 11.09 -5.46 2.68
C PHE A 156 11.53 -4.25 1.86
N GLU A 157 11.04 -4.10 0.63
CA GLU A 157 11.37 -2.97 -0.25
C GLU A 157 10.92 -1.63 0.34
N GLU A 158 9.75 -1.55 0.98
CA GLU A 158 9.21 -0.28 1.49
C GLU A 158 9.60 0.03 2.94
N SER A 159 9.82 -0.98 3.78
CA SER A 159 10.10 -0.79 5.23
C SER A 159 11.47 -1.29 5.70
N GLY A 160 12.18 -2.06 4.88
CA GLY A 160 13.44 -2.70 5.26
C GLY A 160 13.34 -3.85 6.25
N ILE A 161 12.16 -4.12 6.83
CA ILE A 161 11.92 -5.25 7.74
C ILE A 161 11.98 -6.56 6.94
N LEU A 162 12.81 -7.49 7.39
CA LEU A 162 13.05 -8.74 6.67
C LEU A 162 12.25 -9.90 7.27
N LEU A 163 11.20 -10.34 6.56
CA LEU A 163 10.46 -11.56 6.93
C LEU A 163 11.00 -12.77 6.15
N ALA A 164 12.13 -13.30 6.60
CA ALA A 164 12.74 -14.49 6.04
C ALA A 164 13.16 -15.46 7.14
N LYS A 165 13.13 -16.76 6.83
CA LYS A 165 13.54 -17.84 7.73
C LYS A 165 14.47 -18.83 7.04
N ASP A 166 15.25 -19.52 7.84
CA ASP A 166 16.01 -20.67 7.39
C ASP A 166 15.03 -21.84 7.23
N LYS A 167 14.94 -22.39 6.02
CA LYS A 167 13.95 -23.43 5.69
C LYS A 167 14.09 -24.70 6.55
N VAL A 168 15.29 -25.00 7.04
CA VAL A 168 15.60 -26.25 7.75
C VAL A 168 15.29 -26.09 9.24
N SER A 169 15.79 -25.03 9.86
CA SER A 169 15.62 -24.78 11.29
C SER A 169 14.33 -24.05 11.63
N GLY A 170 13.69 -23.38 10.66
CA GLY A 170 12.52 -22.53 10.86
C GLY A 170 12.82 -21.20 11.55
N LYS A 171 14.09 -20.93 11.91
CA LYS A 171 14.50 -19.70 12.58
C LYS A 171 14.48 -18.50 11.63
N MET A 172 14.05 -17.36 12.14
CA MET A 172 14.13 -16.09 11.39
C MET A 172 15.59 -15.74 11.08
N LEU A 173 15.83 -15.21 9.89
CA LEU A 173 17.14 -14.68 9.53
C LEU A 173 17.34 -13.32 10.21
N ALA A 174 18.55 -13.10 10.70
CA ALA A 174 19.03 -11.80 11.08
C ALA A 174 20.07 -11.34 10.04
N VAL A 175 19.81 -10.22 9.38
CA VAL A 175 20.73 -9.64 8.38
C VAL A 175 21.07 -8.20 8.81
N PRO A 176 22.36 -7.83 8.89
CA PRO A 176 22.76 -6.47 9.26
C PRO A 176 22.09 -5.41 8.39
N GLU A 177 21.72 -4.28 8.99
CA GLU A 177 21.01 -3.18 8.32
C GLU A 177 21.69 -2.73 7.03
N GLU A 178 23.01 -2.56 7.04
CA GLU A 178 23.79 -2.17 5.84
C GLU A 178 23.58 -3.15 4.66
N GLN A 179 23.55 -4.45 4.94
CA GLN A 179 23.33 -5.48 3.93
C GLN A 179 21.88 -5.52 3.46
N ARG A 180 20.91 -5.30 4.37
CA ARG A 180 19.49 -5.13 4.03
C ARG A 180 19.32 -3.93 3.09
N GLU A 181 19.86 -2.78 3.43
CA GLU A 181 19.78 -1.55 2.62
C GLU A 181 20.43 -1.72 1.25
N SER A 182 21.60 -2.36 1.17
CA SER A 182 22.22 -2.70 -0.10
C SER A 182 21.35 -3.64 -0.93
N GLY A 183 20.75 -4.65 -0.30
CA GLY A 183 19.83 -5.58 -0.93
C GLY A 183 18.59 -4.90 -1.50
N ARG A 184 17.93 -4.05 -0.71
CA ARG A 184 16.75 -3.28 -1.12
C ARG A 184 17.02 -2.45 -2.37
N ARG A 185 18.16 -1.75 -2.41
CA ARG A 185 18.57 -0.95 -3.57
C ARG A 185 18.78 -1.83 -4.81
N ALA A 186 19.47 -2.97 -4.66
CA ALA A 186 19.73 -3.88 -5.77
C ALA A 186 18.45 -4.52 -6.32
N ILE A 187 17.53 -4.93 -5.44
CA ILE A 187 16.24 -5.52 -5.83
C ILE A 187 15.38 -4.50 -6.55
N HIS A 188 15.25 -3.29 -5.99
CA HIS A 188 14.48 -2.21 -6.61
C HIS A 188 15.02 -1.84 -8.00
N GLN A 189 16.35 -1.85 -8.17
CA GLN A 189 17.01 -1.61 -9.46
C GLN A 189 16.96 -2.80 -10.42
N ASN A 190 16.26 -3.89 -10.05
CA ASN A 190 16.20 -5.15 -10.80
C ASN A 190 17.57 -5.77 -11.12
N GLN A 191 18.57 -5.53 -10.26
CA GLN A 191 19.91 -6.12 -10.39
C GLN A 191 19.95 -7.57 -9.87
N THR A 192 19.06 -7.88 -8.93
CA THR A 192 18.84 -9.23 -8.39
C THR A 192 17.37 -9.34 -7.97
N THR A 193 16.84 -10.56 -7.93
CA THR A 193 15.53 -10.81 -7.33
C THR A 193 15.62 -10.90 -5.81
N PHE A 194 14.50 -10.71 -5.11
CA PHE A 194 14.45 -10.86 -3.65
C PHE A 194 14.88 -12.26 -3.19
N LEU A 195 14.46 -13.30 -3.91
CA LEU A 195 14.83 -14.68 -3.59
C LEU A 195 16.32 -14.95 -3.82
N GLU A 196 16.90 -14.46 -4.91
CA GLU A 196 18.35 -14.58 -5.16
C GLU A 196 19.17 -13.85 -4.09
N TRP A 197 18.76 -12.63 -3.73
CA TRP A 197 19.42 -11.88 -2.66
C TRP A 197 19.35 -12.62 -1.32
N LEU A 198 18.21 -13.21 -0.96
CA LEU A 198 18.08 -14.04 0.24
C LEU A 198 19.07 -15.21 0.24
N LYS A 199 19.24 -15.88 -0.91
CA LYS A 199 20.19 -17.01 -1.06
C LYS A 199 21.64 -16.59 -0.89
N GLN A 200 21.98 -15.32 -1.15
CA GLN A 200 23.31 -14.78 -0.86
C GLN A 200 23.54 -14.59 0.65
N GLN A 201 22.48 -14.38 1.44
CA GLN A 201 22.59 -14.23 2.90
C GLN A 201 22.72 -15.59 3.59
N SER A 202 21.94 -16.58 3.15
CA SER A 202 22.06 -17.97 3.59
C SER A 202 21.53 -18.94 2.51
N PRO A 203 22.22 -20.07 2.22
CA PRO A 203 21.78 -21.03 1.20
C PRO A 203 20.36 -21.59 1.43
N ASN A 204 19.92 -21.69 2.69
CA ASN A 204 18.62 -22.22 3.07
C ASN A 204 17.56 -21.13 3.31
N ALA A 205 17.91 -19.86 3.12
CA ALA A 205 17.00 -18.73 3.31
C ALA A 205 15.78 -18.84 2.39
N VAL A 206 14.60 -18.60 2.94
CA VAL A 206 13.33 -18.49 2.21
C VAL A 206 12.48 -17.37 2.83
N PRO A 207 11.60 -16.72 2.05
CA PRO A 207 10.59 -15.81 2.62
C PRO A 207 9.69 -16.56 3.61
N ASP A 208 9.31 -15.93 4.73
CA ASP A 208 8.41 -16.55 5.71
C ASP A 208 6.92 -16.44 5.31
N THR A 209 6.56 -17.06 4.19
CA THR A 209 5.20 -16.99 3.64
C THR A 209 4.15 -17.70 4.48
N ASP A 210 4.57 -18.61 5.36
CA ASP A 210 3.66 -19.39 6.22
C ASP A 210 3.12 -18.55 7.37
N GLY A 211 3.85 -17.52 7.81
CA GLY A 211 3.41 -16.59 8.84
C GLY A 211 2.33 -15.60 8.36
N LEU A 212 2.09 -15.51 7.05
CA LEU A 212 1.03 -14.66 6.49
C LEU A 212 -0.34 -15.31 6.70
N ILE A 213 -1.19 -14.63 7.45
CA ILE A 213 -2.59 -15.00 7.66
C ILE A 213 -3.45 -14.22 6.66
N PRO A 214 -4.13 -14.87 5.70
CA PRO A 214 -5.03 -14.17 4.77
C PRO A 214 -6.12 -13.44 5.55
N PHE A 215 -6.30 -12.14 5.31
CA PHE A 215 -7.28 -11.33 6.04
C PHE A 215 -8.46 -10.92 5.18
N THR A 216 -8.28 -10.34 3.99
CA THR A 216 -9.40 -10.07 3.07
C THR A 216 -8.87 -9.71 1.69
N ARG A 217 -9.70 -9.81 0.65
CA ARG A 217 -9.43 -9.22 -0.66
C ARG A 217 -10.14 -7.90 -0.82
N TRP A 218 -9.39 -6.87 -1.20
CA TRP A 218 -9.95 -5.56 -1.53
C TRP A 218 -9.82 -5.26 -3.02
N ILE A 219 -10.94 -5.04 -3.70
CA ILE A 219 -10.97 -4.65 -5.10
C ILE A 219 -11.35 -3.17 -5.19
N THR A 220 -10.52 -2.40 -5.87
CA THR A 220 -10.78 -0.96 -6.03
C THR A 220 -12.10 -0.75 -6.79
N PRO A 221 -12.99 0.16 -6.36
CA PRO A 221 -14.25 0.43 -7.03
C PRO A 221 -14.08 0.77 -8.51
N THR A 222 -15.10 0.46 -9.31
CA THR A 222 -15.09 0.68 -10.78
C THR A 222 -15.06 2.15 -11.20
N THR A 223 -15.39 3.06 -10.29
CA THR A 223 -15.34 4.51 -10.50
C THR A 223 -13.91 5.04 -10.58
N ASN A 224 -12.92 4.27 -10.12
CA ASN A 224 -11.52 4.66 -10.11
C ASN A 224 -10.83 4.20 -11.41
N SER A 225 -10.00 5.08 -12.00
CA SER A 225 -9.24 4.76 -13.21
C SER A 225 -8.06 3.82 -12.95
N ARG A 226 -7.41 3.96 -11.78
CA ARG A 226 -6.38 3.02 -11.29
C ARG A 226 -7.05 2.06 -10.34
N ARG A 227 -7.07 0.78 -10.72
CA ARG A 227 -7.71 -0.28 -9.94
C ARG A 227 -6.71 -1.36 -9.56
N TYR A 228 -6.95 -1.94 -8.40
CA TYR A 228 -6.15 -3.00 -7.79
C TYR A 228 -7.06 -4.08 -7.23
N THR A 229 -6.59 -5.31 -7.23
CA THR A 229 -7.16 -6.43 -6.47
C THR A 229 -6.09 -6.86 -5.47
N THR A 230 -6.24 -6.35 -4.25
CA THR A 230 -5.24 -6.46 -3.20
C THR A 230 -5.58 -7.60 -2.27
N GLN A 231 -4.68 -8.57 -2.15
CA GLN A 231 -4.74 -9.53 -1.05
C GLN A 231 -4.14 -8.88 0.21
N MET A 232 -4.96 -8.72 1.25
CA MET A 232 -4.52 -8.22 2.55
C MET A 232 -4.13 -9.40 3.43
N TYR A 233 -2.99 -9.29 4.10
CA TYR A 233 -2.51 -10.25 5.08
C TYR A 233 -2.33 -9.62 6.44
N LEU A 234 -2.45 -10.43 7.49
CA LEU A 234 -1.98 -10.14 8.83
C LEU A 234 -0.69 -10.91 9.06
N TYR A 235 0.31 -10.27 9.70
CA TYR A 235 1.54 -10.94 10.11
C TYR A 235 1.92 -10.47 11.52
N PHE A 236 2.15 -11.42 12.43
CA PHE A 236 2.57 -11.12 13.80
C PHE A 236 4.08 -11.31 13.95
N LEU A 237 4.81 -10.24 14.27
CA LEU A 237 6.20 -10.38 14.70
C LEU A 237 6.23 -11.12 16.05
N PRO A 238 7.23 -11.99 16.30
CA PRO A 238 7.30 -12.79 17.52
C PRO A 238 7.19 -11.91 18.78
N LEU A 239 6.54 -12.40 19.84
CA LEU A 239 6.50 -11.65 21.09
C LEU A 239 7.89 -11.59 21.74
N PRO A 240 8.17 -10.66 22.67
CA PRO A 240 9.52 -10.45 23.19
C PRO A 240 10.19 -11.70 23.82
N ALA A 241 9.40 -12.64 24.34
CA ALA A 241 9.92 -13.91 24.88
C ALA A 241 10.32 -14.93 23.79
N GLU A 242 9.85 -14.73 22.57
CA GLU A 242 10.03 -15.62 21.41
C GLU A 242 11.01 -15.03 20.38
N ALA A 243 11.23 -13.72 20.43
CA ALA A 243 12.07 -13.00 19.50
C ALA A 243 13.56 -13.09 19.87
N GLU A 244 14.41 -13.44 18.91
CA GLU A 244 15.85 -13.23 19.03
C GLU A 244 16.13 -11.71 18.96
N LYS A 245 17.02 -11.19 19.81
CA LYS A 245 17.34 -9.73 19.87
C LYS A 245 17.57 -9.08 18.50
N PRO A 246 18.31 -9.70 17.56
CA PRO A 246 18.56 -9.10 16.25
C PRO A 246 17.30 -8.81 15.44
N VAL A 247 16.23 -9.60 15.59
CA VAL A 247 14.95 -9.38 14.88
C VAL A 247 14.22 -8.17 15.44
N LEU A 248 14.34 -7.92 16.76
CA LEU A 248 13.75 -6.75 17.40
C LEU A 248 14.47 -5.46 17.03
N ASP A 249 15.78 -5.53 16.76
CA ASP A 249 16.58 -4.39 16.32
C ASP A 249 16.17 -3.89 14.92
N GLU A 250 15.43 -4.70 14.13
CA GLU A 250 14.85 -4.27 12.84
C GLU A 250 13.55 -3.45 12.97
N ILE A 251 12.99 -3.33 14.18
CA ILE A 251 11.69 -2.71 14.43
C ILE A 251 11.89 -1.35 15.13
N PRO A 252 11.36 -0.24 14.61
CA PRO A 252 11.34 1.03 15.31
C PRO A 252 10.75 0.93 16.71
N SER A 253 11.32 1.67 17.67
CA SER A 253 10.72 1.82 18.99
C SER A 253 9.36 2.53 18.90
N GLU A 254 8.53 2.39 19.93
CA GLU A 254 7.16 2.93 19.94
C GLU A 254 7.18 4.44 19.68
N GLY A 255 6.38 4.87 18.70
CA GLY A 255 6.30 6.27 18.28
C GLY A 255 7.55 6.81 17.59
N GLN A 256 8.64 6.05 17.52
CA GLN A 256 9.84 6.41 16.78
C GLN A 256 9.54 6.40 15.28
N ARG A 257 9.95 7.47 14.62
CA ARG A 257 9.85 7.64 13.18
C ARG A 257 11.16 7.17 12.57
N GLU A 258 11.06 6.33 11.56
CA GLU A 258 12.19 5.97 10.72
C GLU A 258 11.95 6.52 9.31
N GLU A 259 12.90 7.29 8.81
CA GLU A 259 12.85 7.80 7.44
C GLU A 259 13.60 6.86 6.52
N ILE A 260 12.85 6.25 5.62
CA ILE A 260 13.33 5.22 4.73
C ILE A 260 13.36 5.77 3.32
N GLN A 261 14.53 5.73 2.68
CA GLN A 261 14.67 6.11 1.28
C GLN A 261 14.29 4.93 0.40
N VAL A 262 13.10 4.98 -0.18
CA VAL A 262 12.60 3.97 -1.11
C VAL A 262 12.86 4.50 -2.52
N PRO A 263 13.71 3.84 -3.33
CA PRO A 263 13.89 4.29 -4.69
C PRO A 263 12.58 4.08 -5.48
N THR A 264 12.37 4.85 -6.55
CA THR A 264 11.16 4.79 -7.39
C THR A 264 11.46 4.16 -8.74
N SER A 265 10.42 3.69 -9.43
CA SER A 265 10.57 2.99 -10.72
C SER A 265 11.11 3.87 -11.86
N ASP A 266 11.09 5.20 -11.71
CA ASP A 266 11.71 6.18 -12.62
C ASP A 266 13.13 6.60 -12.18
N GLY A 267 13.70 5.94 -11.18
CA GLY A 267 15.05 6.22 -10.66
C GLY A 267 15.12 7.41 -9.68
N GLY A 268 13.98 7.95 -9.27
CA GLY A 268 13.89 8.88 -8.14
C GLY A 268 14.03 8.17 -6.78
N VAL A 269 13.98 8.96 -5.70
CA VAL A 269 13.91 8.47 -4.32
C VAL A 269 12.70 9.11 -3.65
N GLU A 270 11.78 8.27 -3.19
CA GLU A 270 10.69 8.65 -2.31
C GLU A 270 11.15 8.43 -0.86
N VAL A 271 11.03 9.46 -0.02
CA VAL A 271 11.17 9.26 1.41
C VAL A 271 9.86 8.66 1.89
N THR A 272 9.93 7.58 2.64
CA THR A 272 8.81 6.94 3.30
C THR A 272 9.09 6.95 4.79
N GLU A 273 8.20 7.57 5.55
CA GLU A 273 8.23 7.51 7.00
C GLU A 273 7.54 6.21 7.45
N ALA A 274 8.28 5.34 8.13
CA ALA A 274 7.78 4.13 8.76
C ALA A 274 7.58 4.38 10.25
N ARG A 275 6.42 3.96 10.78
CA ARG A 275 6.15 4.05 12.22
C ARG A 275 5.24 2.91 12.68
N PHE A 276 5.51 2.39 13.87
CA PHE A 276 4.57 1.58 14.63
C PHE A 276 3.81 2.44 15.63
N LEU A 277 2.47 2.36 15.59
CA LEU A 277 1.59 2.91 16.62
C LEU A 277 0.45 1.94 16.91
N PRO A 278 -0.18 2.01 18.10
CA PRO A 278 -1.42 1.31 18.36
C PRO A 278 -2.48 1.63 17.30
N ALA A 279 -3.28 0.64 16.91
CA ALA A 279 -4.27 0.81 15.84
C ALA A 279 -5.29 1.91 16.16
N SER A 280 -5.65 2.09 17.43
CA SER A 280 -6.56 3.17 17.85
C SER A 280 -5.96 4.56 17.66
N GLU A 281 -4.65 4.74 17.82
CA GLU A 281 -3.98 6.03 17.57
C GLU A 281 -4.03 6.41 16.09
N TRP A 282 -3.78 5.45 15.20
CA TRP A 282 -3.92 5.70 13.76
C TRP A 282 -5.33 6.16 13.39
N LEU A 283 -6.34 5.53 13.97
CA LEU A 283 -7.75 5.90 13.77
C LEU A 283 -8.03 7.31 14.30
N GLN A 284 -7.56 7.64 15.51
CA GLN A 284 -7.73 8.96 16.11
C GLN A 284 -7.07 10.07 15.29
N MET A 285 -5.82 9.86 14.84
CA MET A 285 -5.11 10.80 13.98
C MET A 285 -5.87 11.02 12.66
N ALA A 286 -6.41 9.97 12.06
CA ALA A 286 -7.21 10.09 10.83
C ALA A 286 -8.54 10.82 11.05
N GLN A 287 -9.21 10.58 12.18
CA GLN A 287 -10.44 11.27 12.57
C GLN A 287 -10.23 12.75 12.87
N ARG A 288 -9.11 13.11 13.50
CA ARG A 288 -8.67 14.51 13.71
C ARG A 288 -8.24 15.20 12.40
N GLY A 289 -7.95 14.41 11.37
CA GLY A 289 -7.49 14.90 10.07
C GLY A 289 -5.97 15.08 9.97
N ASP A 290 -5.23 14.66 10.99
CA ASP A 290 -3.75 14.74 11.05
C ASP A 290 -3.09 13.87 9.98
N ILE A 291 -3.75 12.78 9.59
CA ILE A 291 -3.31 11.87 8.53
C ILE A 291 -4.46 11.54 7.58
N ILE A 292 -4.11 10.97 6.42
CA ILE A 292 -5.07 10.45 5.46
C ILE A 292 -5.04 8.93 5.51
N LEU A 293 -6.17 8.30 5.81
CA LEU A 293 -6.41 6.88 5.63
C LEU A 293 -7.54 6.68 4.64
N PHE A 294 -7.33 5.84 3.63
CA PHE A 294 -8.41 5.43 2.73
C PHE A 294 -9.25 4.32 3.38
N PRO A 295 -10.47 4.05 2.86
CA PRO A 295 -11.38 3.08 3.45
C PRO A 295 -10.80 1.69 3.78
N PRO A 296 -9.95 1.04 2.95
CA PRO A 296 -9.39 -0.26 3.33
C PRO A 296 -8.51 -0.16 4.57
N GLN A 297 -7.62 0.83 4.64
CA GLN A 297 -6.73 1.04 5.78
C GLN A 297 -7.52 1.32 7.06
N PHE A 298 -8.49 2.24 6.97
CA PHE A 298 -9.30 2.63 8.13
C PHE A 298 -10.16 1.47 8.65
N LEU A 299 -10.81 0.71 7.76
CA LEU A 299 -11.62 -0.44 8.14
C LEU A 299 -10.77 -1.51 8.84
N LEU A 300 -9.63 -1.89 8.25
CA LEU A 300 -8.82 -2.96 8.81
C LEU A 300 -8.16 -2.54 10.12
N LEU A 301 -7.72 -1.28 10.26
CA LEU A 301 -7.28 -0.75 11.55
C LEU A 301 -8.39 -0.78 12.59
N HIS A 302 -9.62 -0.40 12.24
CA HIS A 302 -10.77 -0.45 13.15
C HIS A 302 -11.04 -1.86 13.66
N LEU A 303 -11.02 -2.86 12.78
CA LEU A 303 -11.19 -4.26 13.18
C LEU A 303 -10.06 -4.72 14.09
N VAL A 304 -8.81 -4.47 13.71
CA VAL A 304 -7.63 -4.86 14.48
C VAL A 304 -7.58 -4.18 15.85
N ALA A 305 -7.93 -2.90 15.94
CA ALA A 305 -8.00 -2.14 17.19
C ALA A 305 -8.96 -2.79 18.20
N GLY A 306 -10.09 -3.33 17.72
CA GLY A 306 -11.07 -4.04 18.55
C GLY A 306 -10.54 -5.28 19.27
N PHE A 307 -9.37 -5.79 18.89
CA PHE A 307 -8.73 -6.95 19.52
C PHE A 307 -7.39 -6.61 20.18
N LEU A 308 -6.54 -5.89 19.46
CA LEU A 308 -5.15 -5.68 19.86
C LEU A 308 -4.97 -4.52 20.82
N ASP A 309 -5.85 -3.53 20.74
CA ASP A 309 -5.69 -2.22 21.37
C ASP A 309 -7.01 -1.77 22.04
N MET A 310 -7.56 -2.65 22.88
CA MET A 310 -8.78 -2.38 23.64
C MET A 310 -8.50 -1.44 24.81
N GLU A 311 -9.33 -0.42 24.98
CA GLU A 311 -9.31 0.49 26.13
C GLU A 311 -9.84 -0.21 27.41
N PRO A 312 -9.29 0.10 28.60
CA PRO A 312 -8.22 1.06 28.86
C PRO A 312 -6.84 0.52 28.47
N ARG A 313 -5.99 1.40 27.91
CA ARG A 313 -4.60 1.08 27.55
C ARG A 313 -3.71 0.95 28.78
N VAL A 314 -3.53 -0.28 29.22
CA VAL A 314 -2.57 -0.67 30.26
C VAL A 314 -1.51 -1.54 29.61
N ALA A 315 -0.26 -1.44 30.09
CA ALA A 315 0.81 -2.35 29.69
C ALA A 315 0.33 -3.81 29.82
N ALA A 316 0.12 -4.46 28.69
CA ALA A 316 -0.42 -5.80 28.65
C ALA A 316 0.68 -6.79 29.07
N SER A 317 0.32 -7.76 29.91
CA SER A 317 1.19 -8.91 30.17
C SER A 317 1.43 -9.69 28.86
N LEU A 318 2.53 -10.44 28.78
CA LEU A 318 2.79 -11.31 27.62
C LEU A 318 1.61 -12.25 27.33
N GLN A 319 0.99 -12.80 28.38
CA GLN A 319 -0.20 -13.65 28.26
C GLN A 319 -1.38 -12.89 27.64
N GLU A 320 -1.59 -11.63 28.02
CA GLU A 320 -2.64 -10.79 27.45
C GLU A 320 -2.35 -10.44 25.98
N LEU A 321 -1.10 -10.13 25.63
CA LEU A 321 -0.70 -9.90 24.24
C LEU A 321 -0.98 -11.14 23.37
N HIS A 322 -0.60 -12.33 23.84
CA HIS A 322 -0.94 -13.60 23.19
C HIS A 322 -2.45 -13.79 23.03
N ARG A 323 -3.21 -13.59 24.12
CA ARG A 323 -4.68 -13.75 24.12
C ARG A 323 -5.34 -12.83 23.10
N ARG A 324 -4.89 -11.58 22.99
CA ARG A 324 -5.40 -10.60 22.01
C ARG A 324 -5.12 -11.04 20.57
N ARG A 325 -3.88 -11.47 20.28
CA ARG A 325 -3.50 -12.00 18.96
C ARG A 325 -4.31 -13.24 18.58
N ALA A 326 -4.49 -14.19 19.51
CA ALA A 326 -5.28 -15.40 19.29
C ALA A 326 -6.74 -15.08 18.93
N LYS A 327 -7.38 -14.14 19.66
CA LYS A 327 -8.74 -13.71 19.34
C LYS A 327 -8.86 -13.01 17.99
N LEU A 328 -7.86 -12.20 17.60
CA LEU A 328 -7.84 -11.60 16.27
C LEU A 328 -7.72 -12.68 15.19
N THR A 329 -6.81 -13.65 15.34
CA THR A 329 -6.68 -14.76 14.39
C THR A 329 -7.97 -15.56 14.27
N GLU A 330 -8.60 -15.90 15.40
CA GLU A 330 -9.90 -16.59 15.44
C GLU A 330 -10.96 -15.78 14.67
N PHE A 331 -11.08 -14.48 14.94
CA PHE A 331 -12.01 -13.59 14.23
C PHE A 331 -11.77 -13.56 12.71
N VAL A 332 -10.50 -13.60 12.27
CA VAL A 332 -10.17 -13.61 10.84
C VAL A 332 -10.61 -14.92 10.16
N SER A 333 -10.47 -16.04 10.87
CA SER A 333 -10.76 -17.39 10.36
C SER A 333 -12.20 -17.89 10.57
N THR A 334 -13.02 -17.17 11.33
CA THR A 334 -14.39 -17.57 11.67
C THR A 334 -15.42 -16.63 11.03
N GLY A 335 -16.67 -17.07 10.97
CA GLY A 335 -17.76 -16.37 10.30
C GLY A 335 -18.17 -17.03 8.97
N GLN A 336 -19.19 -16.49 8.32
CA GLN A 336 -19.71 -17.01 7.05
C GLN A 336 -19.96 -15.87 6.04
N PRO A 337 -19.11 -15.72 5.00
CA PRO A 337 -17.76 -16.31 4.93
C PRO A 337 -16.84 -15.72 6.00
N PRO A 338 -15.75 -16.42 6.38
CA PRO A 338 -14.74 -15.85 7.25
C PRO A 338 -14.07 -14.64 6.59
N TRP A 339 -13.49 -13.75 7.39
CA TRP A 339 -12.82 -12.56 6.84
C TRP A 339 -11.77 -12.92 5.80
N SER A 340 -10.98 -13.96 6.06
CA SER A 340 -9.95 -14.49 5.16
C SER A 340 -10.44 -14.77 3.74
N GLU A 341 -11.73 -15.01 3.55
CA GLU A 341 -12.36 -15.31 2.26
C GLU A 341 -13.22 -14.16 1.72
N LYS A 342 -13.48 -13.11 2.53
CA LYS A 342 -14.25 -11.95 2.09
C LYS A 342 -13.55 -11.22 0.96
N CYS A 343 -14.31 -10.88 -0.06
CA CYS A 343 -13.87 -10.03 -1.16
C CYS A 343 -14.76 -8.79 -1.22
N ILE A 344 -14.14 -7.61 -1.13
CA ILE A 344 -14.82 -6.33 -0.93
C ILE A 344 -14.46 -5.38 -2.06
N SER A 345 -15.47 -4.91 -2.80
CA SER A 345 -15.39 -3.77 -3.71
C SER A 345 -16.42 -2.73 -3.25
N PRO A 346 -16.01 -1.69 -2.50
CA PRO A 346 -16.95 -0.75 -1.91
C PRO A 346 -17.84 -0.09 -2.95
N LYS A 347 -19.12 0.05 -2.61
CA LYS A 347 -20.09 0.74 -3.45
C LYS A 347 -20.75 1.84 -2.64
N MET A 348 -20.89 3.02 -3.22
CA MET A 348 -21.72 4.05 -2.63
C MET A 348 -23.16 3.51 -2.50
N LEU A 349 -23.63 3.45 -1.27
CA LEU A 349 -25.00 3.06 -0.95
C LEU A 349 -25.91 4.28 -0.98
N ARG A 350 -25.48 5.36 -0.31
CA ARG A 350 -26.20 6.63 -0.16
C ARG A 350 -25.29 7.71 0.44
N MET A 351 -25.84 8.90 0.60
CA MET A 351 -25.26 9.99 1.40
C MET A 351 -25.95 10.01 2.77
N SER A 352 -25.21 10.23 3.85
CA SER A 352 -25.77 10.46 5.18
C SER A 352 -26.21 11.92 5.37
N SER A 353 -27.02 12.17 6.40
CA SER A 353 -27.52 13.51 6.74
C SER A 353 -26.42 14.55 7.00
N ASP A 354 -25.26 14.13 7.51
CA ASP A 354 -24.07 14.96 7.73
C ASP A 354 -23.17 15.12 6.48
N GLY A 355 -23.62 14.65 5.31
CA GLY A 355 -22.95 14.80 4.03
C GLY A 355 -21.77 13.86 3.80
N ARG A 356 -21.69 12.75 4.55
CA ARG A 356 -20.72 11.66 4.30
C ARG A 356 -21.29 10.62 3.34
N THR A 357 -20.45 10.06 2.50
CA THR A 357 -20.80 8.91 1.67
C THR A 357 -20.84 7.66 2.55
N VAL A 358 -21.95 6.92 2.52
CA VAL A 358 -22.06 5.60 3.14
C VAL A 358 -21.65 4.55 2.10
N LEU A 359 -20.53 3.86 2.36
CA LEU A 359 -20.01 2.79 1.53
C LEU A 359 -20.49 1.43 2.05
N ALA A 360 -21.22 0.71 1.20
CA ALA A 360 -21.52 -0.70 1.41
C ALA A 360 -20.31 -1.56 1.04
N LEU A 361 -20.08 -2.62 1.80
CA LEU A 361 -18.91 -3.49 1.70
C LEU A 361 -19.26 -4.93 1.30
N ASP A 362 -20.53 -5.21 1.01
CA ASP A 362 -21.10 -6.55 0.90
C ASP A 362 -20.83 -7.26 -0.44
N GLN A 363 -20.30 -6.53 -1.43
CA GLN A 363 -20.16 -7.02 -2.80
C GLN A 363 -18.68 -7.17 -3.21
N PRO A 364 -18.32 -8.24 -3.95
CA PRO A 364 -16.95 -8.49 -4.39
C PRO A 364 -16.57 -7.72 -5.67
N GLY A 365 -17.47 -6.94 -6.24
CA GLY A 365 -17.25 -6.19 -7.49
C GLY A 365 -17.64 -6.97 -8.74
N PRO A 366 -17.60 -6.33 -9.93
CA PRO A 366 -18.02 -6.97 -11.18
C PRO A 366 -17.10 -8.12 -11.63
N GLU A 367 -15.84 -8.15 -11.20
CA GLU A 367 -14.87 -9.19 -11.54
C GLU A 367 -15.31 -10.58 -11.07
N LEU A 368 -16.03 -10.63 -9.96
CA LEU A 368 -16.45 -11.86 -9.29
C LEU A 368 -17.97 -12.06 -9.37
N ARG A 369 -18.62 -11.38 -10.33
CA ARG A 369 -20.05 -11.53 -10.56
C ARG A 369 -20.37 -12.98 -10.93
N GLY A 370 -21.36 -13.56 -10.25
CA GLY A 370 -21.80 -14.94 -10.50
C GLY A 370 -20.99 -15.99 -9.73
N THR A 371 -20.02 -15.57 -8.92
CA THR A 371 -19.36 -16.43 -7.93
C THR A 371 -20.11 -16.41 -6.59
N ASP A 372 -19.71 -17.28 -5.68
CA ASP A 372 -20.16 -17.34 -4.29
C ASP A 372 -19.41 -16.39 -3.35
N LYS A 373 -18.40 -15.66 -3.85
CA LYS A 373 -17.62 -14.69 -3.08
C LYS A 373 -18.52 -13.57 -2.56
N GLN A 374 -18.38 -13.25 -1.28
CA GLN A 374 -19.16 -12.23 -0.60
C GLN A 374 -18.25 -11.26 0.14
N GLY A 375 -18.75 -10.04 0.36
CA GLY A 375 -18.05 -9.03 1.14
C GLY A 375 -18.47 -9.01 2.61
N GLU A 376 -18.28 -7.86 3.25
CA GLU A 376 -18.71 -7.60 4.63
C GLU A 376 -20.14 -7.06 4.64
N THR A 377 -21.08 -7.81 5.23
CA THR A 377 -22.51 -7.50 5.19
C THR A 377 -23.00 -6.68 6.38
N GLU A 378 -22.31 -6.75 7.52
CA GLU A 378 -22.79 -6.19 8.77
C GLU A 378 -22.32 -4.77 9.01
N ARG A 379 -21.22 -4.34 8.38
CA ARG A 379 -20.61 -3.02 8.57
C ARG A 379 -20.64 -2.17 7.31
N VAL A 380 -20.63 -0.86 7.52
CA VAL A 380 -20.47 0.16 6.48
C VAL A 380 -19.33 1.11 6.86
N VAL A 381 -18.73 1.73 5.86
CA VAL A 381 -17.76 2.82 6.06
C VAL A 381 -18.40 4.13 5.65
N LEU A 382 -18.47 5.08 6.56
CA LEU A 382 -18.85 6.46 6.27
C LEU A 382 -17.57 7.25 5.97
N VAL A 383 -17.59 8.07 4.93
CA VAL A 383 -16.43 8.87 4.52
C VAL A 383 -16.84 10.12 3.78
N LYS A 384 -16.16 11.23 4.03
CA LYS A 384 -16.27 12.46 3.24
C LYS A 384 -15.08 12.58 2.31
N PHE A 385 -15.33 12.60 1.00
CA PHE A 385 -14.27 12.85 0.03
C PHE A 385 -14.15 14.35 -0.23
N LYS A 386 -13.00 14.94 0.10
CA LYS A 386 -12.69 16.35 -0.17
C LYS A 386 -11.44 16.43 -1.04
N ARG A 387 -11.58 16.94 -2.28
CA ARG A 387 -10.47 17.03 -3.26
C ARG A 387 -9.73 15.71 -3.50
N GLY A 388 -10.45 14.57 -3.44
CA GLY A 388 -9.88 13.24 -3.62
C GLY A 388 -9.29 12.60 -2.36
N GLU A 389 -9.27 13.31 -1.23
CA GLU A 389 -8.82 12.79 0.06
C GLU A 389 -10.00 12.28 0.89
N ALA A 390 -9.81 11.17 1.58
CA ALA A 390 -10.78 10.63 2.53
C ALA A 390 -10.63 11.34 3.88
N ARG A 391 -11.75 11.85 4.42
CA ARG A 391 -11.84 12.58 5.69
C ARG A 391 -13.07 12.12 6.47
N GLU A 392 -13.08 12.39 7.78
CA GLU A 392 -14.24 12.13 8.66
C GLU A 392 -14.72 10.66 8.59
N LEU A 393 -13.76 9.72 8.52
CA LEU A 393 -14.04 8.29 8.38
C LEU A 393 -14.62 7.70 9.67
N GLU A 394 -15.58 6.80 9.50
CA GLU A 394 -16.19 6.05 10.60
C GLU A 394 -16.64 4.68 10.11
N VAL A 395 -16.44 3.65 10.93
CA VAL A 395 -17.05 2.32 10.70
C VAL A 395 -18.26 2.22 11.60
N ARG A 396 -19.40 1.80 11.04
CA ARG A 396 -20.63 1.55 11.79
C ARG A 396 -21.18 0.18 11.47
N TRP A 397 -21.93 -0.38 12.40
CA TRP A 397 -22.89 -1.42 12.04
C TRP A 397 -23.90 -0.85 11.07
N LYS A 398 -24.20 -1.63 10.03
CA LYS A 398 -25.12 -1.28 8.96
C LYS A 398 -26.48 -0.91 9.55
N GLN A 399 -26.97 -1.70 10.49
CA GLN A 399 -28.26 -1.52 11.19
C GLN A 399 -28.37 -0.13 11.82
N ASP A 400 -27.40 0.24 12.66
CA ASP A 400 -27.35 1.54 13.35
C ASP A 400 -27.27 2.72 12.39
N ALA A 401 -26.54 2.56 11.28
CA ALA A 401 -26.44 3.59 10.25
C ALA A 401 -27.79 3.84 9.52
N PHE A 402 -28.71 2.88 9.53
CA PHE A 402 -30.08 3.07 9.01
C PHE A 402 -31.03 3.63 10.09
N GLU A 403 -30.89 3.21 11.35
CA GLU A 403 -31.77 3.65 12.44
C GLU A 403 -31.53 5.09 12.89
N ALA A 404 -30.27 5.53 12.96
CA ALA A 404 -29.91 6.88 13.39
C ALA A 404 -30.53 7.97 12.49
N GLU A 405 -30.79 7.66 11.22
CA GLU A 405 -31.39 8.59 10.27
C GLU A 405 -32.91 8.57 10.27
N ALA A 406 -33.55 7.43 10.55
CA ALA A 406 -35.00 7.38 10.76
C ALA A 406 -35.42 8.32 11.90
N LYS A 407 -34.58 8.46 12.93
CA LYS A 407 -34.77 9.40 14.04
C LYS A 407 -34.39 10.85 13.71
N SER A 408 -33.59 11.10 12.68
CA SER A 408 -33.20 12.45 12.25
C SER A 408 -34.20 13.08 11.26
N ASN A 409 -35.08 12.26 10.66
CA ASN A 409 -36.12 12.68 9.72
C ASN A 409 -37.52 12.79 10.37
N LEU A 410 -37.61 12.50 11.67
CA LEU A 410 -38.74 12.77 12.56
C LEU A 410 -38.43 14.02 13.38
#